data_AF-A0A9D0NWH1-F1
#
_entry.id   AF-A0A9D0NWH1-F1
#
_cell.length_a   1.000
_cell.length_b   1.000
_cell.length_c   1.000
_cell.angle_alpha   90.00
_cell.angle_beta   90.00
_cell.angle_gamma   90.00
#
_symmetry.space_group_name_H-M   'P 1'
#
loop_
_entity.id
_entity.type
_entity.pdbx_description
1 polymer ?
#
loop_
_entity_poly.entity_id
_entity_poly.type
_entity_poly.pdbx_seq_one_letter_code
_entity_poly.pdbx_strand_id
1 'polypeptide(L)'
;MPAKRKTKVRVSKRTDFSISLADRLKLTRMQRAYALPYYTIGGTDTEYLISNPNRDPVKVALLVFGKKCRIEKKKQFTLKPDCTKSLLLRAIVPDHAGHAILISSLDLICHLLYLRKKDIAVVGGELAGRDNLFSWKDKQISRTYGFGYRARALGHDTLGGKVFISNPNSTRLAGQLVFYDQKCRGIRPQRILIKPGCTADYAFPKGRYGYGRVQVSDQAVINVLHFTASSKGVAAAELVGESNRLAMPPTDPKPGKKILLDDTHGCRPGVTGDWTEYEAALVSAGYTVAHYTAPSVTLAALKKHDMFAIVIARSSYTTAEKKAISDFVNQGGGLLIVQDFGNAPWSVPTREILNYFGANDDNNFIHDPTNNVGGQIDDVIFDYQRNFLGHQITNGLKQFHVDAATSLSGGEGWTTIVETDDDSVPSRRPAVIVRSFGSGRIAAFGDSNTWADHLINNLENKHFGIRCAEWLLFRI
;
A
#
# COMPACT_ATOMS: atom_id res chain seq x y z
N MET A 1 22.15 60.87 -40.94
CA MET A 1 22.76 59.71 -40.24
C MET A 1 22.26 59.65 -38.81
N PRO A 2 21.58 58.55 -38.42
CA PRO A 2 21.65 58.07 -37.05
C PRO A 2 22.00 56.57 -36.99
N ALA A 3 22.80 56.20 -35.99
CA ALA A 3 23.37 54.88 -35.79
C ALA A 3 22.32 53.84 -35.35
N LYS A 4 22.26 52.70 -36.07
CA LYS A 4 21.43 51.54 -35.72
C LYS A 4 22.04 50.80 -34.52
N ARG A 5 21.42 50.94 -33.34
CA ARG A 5 21.68 50.12 -32.14
C ARG A 5 21.19 48.69 -32.40
N LYS A 6 22.09 47.71 -32.40
CA LYS A 6 21.76 46.27 -32.39
C LYS A 6 21.47 45.82 -30.95
N THR A 7 20.22 45.52 -30.64
CA THR A 7 19.81 44.94 -29.35
C THR A 7 20.13 43.44 -29.36
N LYS A 8 21.09 42.99 -28.54
CA LYS A 8 21.34 41.56 -28.29
C LYS A 8 20.21 41.02 -27.40
N VAL A 9 19.37 40.15 -27.96
CA VAL A 9 18.41 39.34 -27.18
C VAL A 9 19.21 38.31 -26.38
N ARG A 10 19.16 38.40 -25.06
CA ARG A 10 19.77 37.44 -24.13
C ARG A 10 18.83 36.25 -24.02
N VAL A 11 19.18 35.13 -24.65
CA VAL A 11 18.45 33.85 -24.48
C VAL A 11 18.65 33.39 -23.04
N SER A 12 17.57 33.32 -22.26
CA SER A 12 17.58 32.80 -20.90
C SER A 12 18.01 31.33 -20.91
N LYS A 13 19.01 30.99 -20.09
CA LYS A 13 19.47 29.61 -19.87
C LYS A 13 18.28 28.74 -19.49
N ARG A 14 18.07 27.65 -20.24
CA ARG A 14 17.20 26.53 -19.81
C ARG A 14 17.71 26.03 -18.46
N THR A 15 16.90 26.17 -17.42
CA THR A 15 17.07 25.43 -16.17
C THR A 15 16.65 23.98 -16.44
N ASP A 16 17.63 23.11 -16.70
CA ASP A 16 17.41 21.66 -16.69
C ASP A 16 17.14 21.23 -15.25
N PHE A 17 15.88 20.96 -14.93
CA PHE A 17 15.52 20.25 -13.71
C PHE A 17 15.97 18.79 -13.87
N SER A 18 17.12 18.45 -13.28
CA SER A 18 17.59 17.07 -13.20
C SER A 18 16.76 16.31 -12.18
N ILE A 19 15.64 15.72 -12.62
CA ILE A 19 14.90 14.74 -11.82
C ILE A 19 15.83 13.54 -11.59
N SER A 20 16.00 13.14 -10.33
CA SER A 20 16.86 12.02 -9.92
C SER A 20 16.42 10.72 -10.62
N LEU A 21 17.34 9.79 -10.85
CA LEU A 21 17.03 8.50 -11.45
C LEU A 21 15.95 7.75 -10.63
N ALA A 22 15.94 7.92 -9.31
CA ALA A 22 14.95 7.35 -8.40
C ALA A 22 13.56 7.99 -8.58
N ASP A 23 13.47 9.31 -8.72
CA ASP A 23 12.21 10.01 -8.98
C ASP A 23 11.67 9.70 -10.37
N ARG A 24 12.56 9.55 -11.37
CA ARG A 24 12.17 9.02 -12.68
C ARG A 24 11.63 7.60 -12.51
N LEU A 25 12.34 6.68 -11.87
CA LEU A 25 11.88 5.32 -11.63
C LEU A 25 10.54 5.27 -10.87
N LYS A 26 10.30 6.17 -9.92
CA LYS A 26 9.05 6.26 -9.14
C LYS A 26 7.89 6.81 -9.97
N LEU A 27 8.09 7.88 -10.75
CA LEU A 27 7.12 8.38 -11.75
C LEU A 27 6.83 7.34 -12.83
N THR A 28 7.86 6.64 -13.31
CA THR A 28 7.75 5.63 -14.37
C THR A 28 7.08 4.33 -13.89
N ARG A 29 7.18 4.00 -12.60
CA ARG A 29 6.43 2.88 -11.99
C ARG A 29 4.94 3.17 -11.83
N MET A 30 4.54 4.44 -11.70
CA MET A 30 3.14 4.87 -11.53
C MET A 30 2.41 5.20 -12.84
N GLN A 31 3.09 5.20 -13.99
CA GLN A 31 2.52 5.59 -15.29
C GLN A 31 2.57 4.45 -16.31
N ARG A 32 1.82 3.37 -16.06
CA ARG A 32 1.81 2.17 -16.92
C ARG A 32 0.47 1.97 -17.59
N ALA A 33 0.45 1.73 -18.90
CA ALA A 33 -0.74 1.21 -19.57
C ALA A 33 -0.58 -0.29 -19.78
N TYR A 34 -1.66 -1.04 -19.68
CA TYR A 34 -1.69 -2.50 -19.72
C TYR A 34 -2.25 -2.94 -21.07
N ALA A 35 -1.72 -4.01 -21.66
CA ALA A 35 -2.20 -4.54 -22.93
C ALA A 35 -2.40 -6.06 -22.85
N LEU A 36 -3.65 -6.51 -23.00
CA LEU A 36 -4.04 -7.92 -22.90
C LEU A 36 -4.46 -8.46 -24.28
N PRO A 37 -3.79 -9.49 -24.82
CA PRO A 37 -4.22 -10.15 -26.05
C PRO A 37 -5.40 -11.10 -25.81
N TYR A 38 -6.33 -11.14 -26.76
CA TYR A 38 -7.48 -12.02 -26.86
C TYR A 38 -7.52 -12.62 -28.28
N TYR A 39 -7.84 -13.91 -28.41
CA TYR A 39 -7.81 -14.61 -29.70
C TYR A 39 -9.22 -14.90 -30.21
N THR A 40 -9.44 -14.67 -31.51
CA THR A 40 -10.66 -15.11 -32.20
C THR A 40 -10.55 -16.56 -32.66
N ILE A 41 -11.69 -17.23 -32.82
CA ILE A 41 -11.84 -18.68 -33.07
C ILE A 41 -11.11 -19.18 -34.33
N GLY A 42 -10.71 -18.30 -35.26
CA GLY A 42 -9.95 -18.65 -36.46
C GLY A 42 -8.43 -18.57 -36.35
N GLY A 43 -7.89 -18.03 -35.25
CA GLY A 43 -6.45 -17.75 -35.10
C GLY A 43 -5.91 -16.64 -36.04
N THR A 44 -6.78 -16.03 -36.85
CA THR A 44 -6.41 -15.00 -37.83
C THR A 44 -6.44 -13.59 -37.25
N ASP A 45 -7.33 -13.33 -36.28
CA ASP A 45 -7.47 -12.02 -35.65
C ASP A 45 -7.19 -12.11 -34.14
N THR A 46 -6.33 -11.22 -33.64
CA THR A 46 -6.00 -10.99 -32.23
C THR A 46 -6.56 -9.65 -31.80
N GLU A 47 -7.44 -9.64 -30.81
CA GLU A 47 -7.96 -8.43 -30.18
C GLU A 47 -7.07 -8.05 -29.00
N TYR A 48 -6.63 -6.79 -28.92
CA TYR A 48 -5.87 -6.29 -27.79
C TYR A 48 -6.74 -5.32 -26.98
N LEU A 49 -6.89 -5.61 -25.68
CA LEU A 49 -7.49 -4.69 -24.73
C LEU A 49 -6.39 -3.87 -24.07
N ILE A 50 -6.33 -2.58 -24.37
CA ILE A 50 -5.30 -1.67 -23.84
C ILE A 50 -5.96 -0.72 -22.84
N SER A 51 -5.52 -0.74 -21.58
CA SER A 51 -6.10 0.03 -20.49
C SER A 51 -5.10 1.03 -19.92
N ASN A 52 -5.53 2.26 -19.63
CA ASN A 52 -4.71 3.30 -19.00
C ASN A 52 -5.30 3.64 -17.62
N PRO A 53 -4.79 3.06 -16.52
CA PRO A 53 -5.23 3.42 -15.16
C PRO A 53 -4.53 4.68 -14.61
N ASN A 54 -3.70 5.36 -15.41
CA ASN A 54 -2.99 6.55 -14.95
C ASN A 54 -3.85 7.79 -15.09
N ARG A 55 -3.54 8.81 -14.29
CA ARG A 55 -4.22 10.12 -14.32
C ARG A 55 -3.94 10.92 -15.60
N ASP A 56 -2.88 10.57 -16.33
CA ASP A 56 -2.48 11.25 -17.55
C ASP A 56 -2.78 10.40 -18.80
N PRO A 57 -3.12 11.03 -19.94
CA PRO A 57 -3.29 10.31 -21.19
C PRO A 57 -1.97 9.65 -21.64
N VAL A 58 -2.03 8.38 -22.03
CA VAL A 58 -0.86 7.64 -22.52
C VAL A 58 -0.91 7.58 -24.04
N LYS A 59 0.19 7.94 -24.71
CA LYS A 59 0.33 7.73 -26.16
C LYS A 59 0.71 6.27 -26.40
N VAL A 60 -0.07 5.59 -27.22
CA VAL A 60 0.13 4.19 -27.57
C VAL A 60 0.50 4.11 -29.05
N ALA A 61 1.56 3.38 -29.36
CA ALA A 61 2.01 3.08 -30.70
C ALA A 61 2.02 1.55 -30.89
N LEU A 62 0.98 1.02 -31.51
CA LEU A 62 0.95 -0.38 -31.89
C LEU A 62 1.80 -0.59 -33.15
N LEU A 63 2.74 -1.53 -33.12
CA LEU A 63 3.59 -1.91 -34.24
C LEU A 63 3.30 -3.38 -34.62
N VAL A 64 2.83 -3.59 -35.84
CA VAL A 64 2.63 -4.93 -36.40
C VAL A 64 3.81 -5.25 -37.30
N PHE A 65 4.53 -6.33 -36.98
CA PHE A 65 5.69 -6.77 -37.73
C PHE A 65 5.28 -7.84 -38.74
N GLY A 66 5.78 -7.68 -39.96
CA GLY A 66 5.61 -8.62 -41.05
C GLY A 66 6.51 -9.85 -40.99
N LYS A 67 6.40 -10.69 -42.01
CA LYS A 67 7.24 -11.90 -42.23
C LYS A 67 8.75 -11.64 -42.18
N LYS A 68 9.18 -10.41 -42.51
CA LYS A 68 10.60 -10.02 -42.57
C LYS A 68 11.08 -9.24 -41.34
N CYS A 69 10.35 -9.31 -40.22
CA CYS A 69 10.63 -8.53 -39.00
C CYS A 69 10.69 -7.01 -39.28
N ARG A 70 9.92 -6.52 -40.25
CA ARG A 70 9.76 -5.08 -40.56
C ARG A 70 8.38 -4.63 -40.11
N ILE A 71 8.25 -3.38 -39.66
CA ILE A 71 6.96 -2.78 -39.31
C ILE A 71 6.12 -2.66 -40.59
N GLU A 72 5.03 -3.41 -40.67
CA GLU A 72 4.11 -3.38 -41.80
C GLU A 72 2.87 -2.54 -41.50
N LYS A 73 2.44 -2.47 -40.22
CA LYS A 73 1.38 -1.55 -39.79
C LYS A 73 1.78 -0.84 -38.51
N LYS A 74 1.51 0.46 -38.44
CA LYS A 74 1.66 1.28 -37.24
C LYS A 74 0.33 1.95 -36.94
N LYS A 75 -0.20 1.77 -35.74
CA LYS A 75 -1.40 2.47 -35.28
C LYS A 75 -1.07 3.27 -34.03
N GLN A 76 -1.27 4.57 -34.10
CA GLN A 76 -1.05 5.46 -32.95
C GLN A 76 -2.38 5.99 -32.44
N PHE A 77 -2.51 6.07 -31.13
CA PHE A 77 -3.65 6.71 -30.48
C PHE A 77 -3.26 7.15 -29.07
N THR A 78 -4.01 8.10 -28.53
CA THR A 78 -3.90 8.48 -27.13
C THR A 78 -5.02 7.78 -26.35
N LEU A 79 -4.63 7.04 -25.31
CA LEU A 79 -5.54 6.41 -24.38
C LEU A 79 -5.74 7.35 -23.18
N LYS A 80 -6.94 7.88 -23.02
CA LYS A 80 -7.28 8.77 -21.90
C LYS A 80 -7.18 8.03 -20.55
N PRO A 81 -7.04 8.76 -19.43
CA PRO A 81 -7.12 8.21 -18.08
C PRO A 81 -8.37 7.34 -17.88
N ASP A 82 -8.21 6.27 -17.11
CA ASP A 82 -9.23 5.28 -16.76
C ASP A 82 -9.99 4.67 -17.94
N CYS A 83 -9.41 4.70 -19.15
CA CYS A 83 -10.03 4.18 -20.36
C CYS A 83 -9.40 2.84 -20.78
N THR A 84 -10.26 1.96 -21.30
CA THR A 84 -9.85 0.76 -22.05
C THR A 84 -10.24 0.91 -23.51
N LYS A 85 -9.32 0.56 -24.41
CA LYS A 85 -9.57 0.50 -25.85
C LYS A 85 -9.32 -0.89 -26.37
N SER A 86 -10.31 -1.45 -27.05
CA SER A 86 -10.15 -2.66 -27.84
C SER A 86 -9.52 -2.32 -29.20
N LEU A 87 -8.59 -3.16 -29.65
CA LEU A 87 -7.99 -3.14 -30.97
C LEU A 87 -8.00 -4.54 -31.56
N LEU A 88 -8.92 -4.79 -32.49
CA LEU A 88 -8.86 -5.98 -33.32
C LEU A 88 -7.74 -5.85 -34.35
N LEU A 89 -6.78 -6.77 -34.32
CA LEU A 89 -5.68 -6.87 -35.26
C LEU A 89 -5.77 -8.18 -36.02
N ARG A 90 -5.93 -8.08 -37.34
CA ARG A 90 -5.75 -9.21 -38.24
C ARG A 90 -4.26 -9.43 -38.45
N ALA A 91 -3.79 -10.65 -38.20
CA ALA A 91 -2.45 -11.07 -38.59
C ALA A 91 -2.26 -10.78 -40.08
N ILE A 92 -1.16 -10.12 -40.44
CA ILE A 92 -0.93 -9.71 -41.83
C ILE A 92 -0.74 -10.94 -42.73
N VAL A 93 -0.33 -12.08 -42.13
CA VAL A 93 -0.29 -13.39 -42.78
C VAL A 93 -0.78 -14.47 -41.81
N PRO A 94 -1.71 -15.36 -42.22
CA PRO A 94 -2.22 -16.46 -41.38
C PRO A 94 -1.14 -17.39 -40.79
N ASP A 95 0.05 -17.44 -41.38
CA ASP A 95 1.12 -18.38 -41.00
C ASP A 95 2.36 -17.72 -40.34
N HIS A 96 2.30 -16.43 -39.99
CA HIS A 96 3.35 -15.71 -39.23
C HIS A 96 2.73 -14.54 -38.47
N ALA A 97 2.71 -14.59 -37.13
CA ALA A 97 2.36 -13.42 -36.32
C ALA A 97 3.60 -12.92 -35.59
N GLY A 98 4.10 -11.75 -35.97
CA GLY A 98 4.94 -10.90 -35.14
C GLY A 98 4.17 -9.64 -34.80
N HIS A 99 3.73 -9.49 -33.55
CA HIS A 99 3.10 -8.25 -33.08
C HIS A 99 3.93 -7.71 -31.92
N ALA A 100 4.22 -6.41 -31.93
CA ALA A 100 4.78 -5.73 -30.76
C ALA A 100 3.96 -4.47 -30.45
N ILE A 101 3.41 -4.42 -29.25
CA ILE A 101 2.75 -3.20 -28.76
C ILE A 101 3.85 -2.34 -28.17
N LEU A 102 3.98 -1.08 -28.62
CA LEU A 102 4.90 -0.10 -28.06
C LEU A 102 4.07 0.98 -27.38
N ILE A 103 3.97 0.92 -26.06
CA ILE A 103 3.33 1.98 -25.29
C ILE A 103 4.39 3.05 -25.07
N SER A 104 4.18 4.29 -25.52
CA SER A 104 5.19 5.34 -25.37
C SER A 104 4.62 6.63 -24.79
N SER A 105 4.89 6.86 -23.52
CA SER A 105 5.33 8.19 -23.12
C SER A 105 6.48 8.14 -22.12
N LEU A 106 6.63 7.08 -21.29
CA LEU A 106 7.71 7.03 -20.31
C LEU A 106 8.36 5.66 -20.01
N ASP A 107 7.96 4.55 -20.64
CA ASP A 107 8.78 3.33 -20.73
C ASP A 107 8.19 2.33 -21.74
N LEU A 108 9.07 1.52 -22.34
CA LEU A 108 8.73 0.47 -23.30
C LEU A 108 8.12 -0.74 -22.59
N ILE A 109 6.83 -1.01 -22.76
CA ILE A 109 6.26 -2.34 -22.51
C ILE A 109 6.30 -3.08 -23.83
N CYS A 110 7.18 -4.07 -23.96
CA CYS A 110 7.29 -4.90 -25.16
C CYS A 110 6.52 -6.21 -24.93
N HIS A 111 5.37 -6.36 -25.57
CA HIS A 111 4.66 -7.65 -25.61
C HIS A 111 4.97 -8.32 -26.95
N LEU A 112 5.88 -9.31 -26.94
CA LEU A 112 6.28 -10.06 -28.14
C LEU A 112 5.40 -11.30 -28.26
N LEU A 113 4.64 -11.38 -29.35
CA LEU A 113 3.88 -12.58 -29.69
C LEU A 113 4.48 -13.23 -30.93
N TYR A 114 4.82 -14.52 -30.81
CA TYR A 114 5.19 -15.37 -31.94
C TYR A 114 4.20 -16.55 -32.03
N LEU A 115 3.51 -16.69 -33.15
CA LEU A 115 2.63 -17.83 -33.43
C LEU A 115 3.18 -18.65 -34.59
N ARG A 116 3.36 -19.96 -34.37
CA ARG A 116 3.63 -20.95 -35.43
C ARG A 116 2.48 -21.95 -35.49
N LYS A 117 2.07 -22.33 -36.71
CA LYS A 117 0.87 -23.13 -37.03
C LYS A 117 0.79 -24.52 -36.36
N LYS A 118 1.89 -25.05 -35.84
CA LYS A 118 1.95 -26.43 -35.34
C LYS A 118 2.53 -26.62 -33.95
N ASP A 119 3.20 -25.63 -33.35
CA ASP A 119 3.74 -25.76 -32.01
C ASP A 119 3.81 -24.42 -31.28
N ILE A 120 3.36 -24.47 -30.02
CA ILE A 120 3.57 -23.55 -28.89
C ILE A 120 3.32 -22.07 -29.20
N ALA A 121 2.23 -21.55 -28.64
CA ALA A 121 2.11 -20.12 -28.36
C ALA A 121 3.06 -19.77 -27.21
N VAL A 122 4.21 -19.15 -27.50
CA VAL A 122 5.00 -18.50 -26.46
C VAL A 122 4.39 -17.12 -26.22
N VAL A 123 3.66 -16.99 -25.11
CA VAL A 123 3.21 -15.69 -24.60
C VAL A 123 4.22 -15.27 -23.56
N GLY A 124 5.23 -14.50 -23.98
CA GLY A 124 6.15 -13.81 -23.08
C GLY A 124 5.68 -12.38 -22.92
N GLY A 125 5.06 -12.07 -21.78
CA GLY A 125 4.93 -10.69 -21.31
C GLY A 125 6.12 -10.40 -20.41
N GLU A 126 7.06 -9.57 -20.86
CA GLU A 126 8.16 -9.12 -20.01
C GLU A 126 8.02 -7.62 -19.75
N LEU A 127 7.99 -7.25 -18.47
CA LEU A 127 8.27 -5.88 -18.03
C LEU A 127 9.77 -5.67 -18.19
N ALA A 128 10.21 -5.40 -19.42
CA ALA A 128 11.60 -5.09 -19.69
C ALA A 128 11.91 -3.65 -19.21
N GLY A 129 12.36 -3.51 -17.96
CA GLY A 129 13.32 -2.45 -17.67
C GLY A 129 14.59 -2.69 -18.50
N ARG A 130 15.43 -1.66 -18.69
CA ARG A 130 16.65 -1.72 -19.53
C ARG A 130 17.62 -2.89 -19.21
N ASP A 131 17.50 -3.53 -18.05
CA ASP A 131 18.53 -4.42 -17.50
C ASP A 131 18.17 -5.94 -17.50
N ASN A 132 16.96 -6.34 -17.90
CA ASN A 132 16.48 -7.72 -17.66
C ASN A 132 16.91 -8.79 -18.68
N LEU A 133 17.64 -8.45 -19.74
CA LEU A 133 18.06 -9.43 -20.76
C LEU A 133 19.25 -10.31 -20.35
N PHE A 134 19.87 -10.08 -19.18
CA PHE A 134 21.16 -10.70 -18.83
C PHE A 134 21.18 -11.67 -17.64
N SER A 135 20.11 -11.83 -16.85
CA SER A 135 20.16 -12.59 -15.57
C SER A 135 19.19 -13.78 -15.51
N TRP A 136 19.09 -14.57 -16.58
CA TRP A 136 18.24 -15.77 -16.62
C TRP A 136 18.92 -17.03 -16.05
N LYS A 137 19.58 -16.92 -14.89
CA LYS A 137 20.00 -18.08 -14.09
C LYS A 137 19.96 -17.76 -12.59
N ASP A 138 19.18 -18.56 -11.87
CA ASP A 138 19.24 -18.86 -10.43
C ASP A 138 18.82 -17.79 -9.40
N LYS A 139 17.59 -17.88 -8.85
CA LYS A 139 17.30 -18.43 -7.49
C LYS A 139 15.87 -18.16 -6.99
N GLN A 140 15.52 -19.01 -6.03
CA GLN A 140 14.26 -19.27 -5.34
C GLN A 140 13.53 -18.05 -4.78
N ILE A 141 12.34 -17.75 -5.32
CA ILE A 141 11.26 -17.11 -4.57
C ILE A 141 9.99 -17.86 -4.93
N SER A 142 9.29 -18.42 -3.94
CA SER A 142 8.02 -19.10 -4.13
C SER A 142 7.02 -18.12 -4.77
N ARG A 143 6.49 -18.47 -5.94
CA ARG A 143 5.52 -17.66 -6.69
C ARG A 143 4.17 -18.38 -6.63
N THR A 144 3.11 -17.65 -6.30
CA THR A 144 1.75 -18.12 -6.48
C THR A 144 1.41 -18.15 -7.98
N TYR A 145 0.81 -19.24 -8.45
CA TYR A 145 0.34 -19.40 -9.82
C TYR A 145 -1.18 -19.57 -9.85
N GLY A 146 -1.85 -19.06 -10.88
CA GLY A 146 -3.27 -19.28 -11.15
C GLY A 146 -3.49 -19.70 -12.60
N PHE A 147 -4.34 -20.72 -12.82
CA PHE A 147 -4.72 -21.21 -14.13
C PHE A 147 -6.24 -21.40 -14.21
N GLY A 148 -6.83 -21.25 -15.40
CA GLY A 148 -8.25 -21.52 -15.64
C GLY A 148 -8.46 -22.35 -16.92
N TYR A 149 -9.42 -23.28 -16.89
CA TYR A 149 -9.89 -24.07 -18.04
C TYR A 149 -11.43 -24.22 -18.01
N ARG A 150 -12.05 -24.64 -19.13
CA ARG A 150 -13.53 -24.71 -19.29
C ARG A 150 -14.03 -26.10 -19.69
N ALA A 151 -15.25 -26.46 -19.24
CA ALA A 151 -15.83 -27.81 -19.26
C ALA A 151 -17.16 -28.05 -20.04
N ARG A 152 -17.81 -27.09 -20.75
CA ARG A 152 -19.00 -27.34 -21.65
C ARG A 152 -19.42 -26.11 -22.51
N ALA A 153 -20.17 -26.32 -23.61
CA ALA A 153 -20.47 -25.38 -24.72
C ALA A 153 -21.76 -24.53 -24.57
N LEU A 154 -21.92 -23.43 -25.33
CA LEU A 154 -23.16 -22.60 -25.38
C LEU A 154 -23.40 -21.86 -26.71
N GLY A 155 -24.69 -21.59 -27.01
CA GLY A 155 -25.24 -20.77 -28.11
C GLY A 155 -25.55 -19.31 -27.72
N HIS A 156 -26.21 -18.59 -28.64
CA HIS A 156 -26.31 -17.13 -28.74
C HIS A 156 -27.17 -16.47 -27.64
N ASP A 157 -26.77 -15.24 -27.25
CA ASP A 157 -27.55 -14.18 -26.58
C ASP A 157 -27.33 -13.80 -25.11
N THR A 158 -26.29 -14.28 -24.42
CA THR A 158 -25.88 -13.65 -23.14
C THR A 158 -24.38 -13.63 -22.92
N LEU A 159 -23.75 -12.46 -23.03
CA LEU A 159 -22.39 -12.22 -22.53
C LEU A 159 -22.44 -12.06 -21.00
N GLY A 160 -21.93 -13.07 -20.31
CA GLY A 160 -21.65 -13.05 -18.87
C GLY A 160 -20.17 -13.33 -18.64
N GLY A 161 -19.54 -12.57 -17.75
CA GLY A 161 -18.19 -12.84 -17.25
C GLY A 161 -18.20 -12.96 -15.73
N LYS A 162 -17.09 -13.43 -15.14
CA LYS A 162 -16.88 -13.37 -13.68
C LYS A 162 -15.47 -12.89 -13.36
N VAL A 163 -15.33 -12.13 -12.28
CA VAL A 163 -14.04 -11.82 -11.64
C VAL A 163 -13.86 -12.78 -10.47
N PHE A 164 -12.72 -13.46 -10.41
CA PHE A 164 -12.35 -14.26 -9.25
C PHE A 164 -11.46 -13.43 -8.34
N ILE A 165 -11.78 -13.41 -7.06
CA ILE A 165 -10.94 -12.78 -6.05
C ILE A 165 -10.64 -13.85 -5.02
N SER A 166 -9.37 -14.22 -4.90
CA SER A 166 -8.89 -15.20 -3.92
C SER A 166 -8.30 -14.46 -2.72
N ASN A 167 -8.63 -14.92 -1.53
CA ASN A 167 -8.03 -14.45 -0.30
C ASN A 167 -7.11 -15.52 0.27
N PRO A 168 -5.80 -15.50 -0.04
CA PRO A 168 -4.85 -16.46 0.52
C PRO A 168 -4.43 -16.12 1.96
N ASN A 169 -4.84 -14.95 2.49
CA ASN A 169 -4.43 -14.48 3.81
C ASN A 169 -5.21 -15.19 4.93
N SER A 170 -4.71 -15.07 6.16
CA SER A 170 -5.34 -15.59 7.38
C SER A 170 -6.49 -14.72 7.91
N THR A 171 -6.65 -13.50 7.38
CA THR A 171 -7.71 -12.55 7.75
C THR A 171 -8.76 -12.40 6.65
N ARG A 172 -9.96 -11.89 6.97
CA ARG A 172 -11.01 -11.67 5.95
C ARG A 172 -10.62 -10.54 5.02
N LEU A 173 -10.74 -10.76 3.72
CA LEU A 173 -10.58 -9.72 2.71
C LEU A 173 -11.91 -9.00 2.51
N ALA A 174 -11.99 -7.74 2.94
CA ALA A 174 -13.13 -6.88 2.70
C ALA A 174 -12.76 -5.79 1.69
N GLY A 175 -13.75 -5.34 0.91
CA GLY A 175 -13.47 -4.34 -0.12
C GLY A 175 -14.66 -3.92 -0.95
N GLN A 176 -14.36 -3.23 -2.05
CA GLN A 176 -15.32 -2.90 -3.10
C GLN A 176 -14.79 -3.31 -4.47
N LEU A 177 -15.65 -3.93 -5.26
CA LEU A 177 -15.45 -4.22 -6.66
C LEU A 177 -16.32 -3.27 -7.49
N VAL A 178 -15.69 -2.46 -8.32
CA VAL A 178 -16.37 -1.54 -9.22
C VAL A 178 -16.13 -1.99 -10.66
N PHE A 179 -17.19 -2.31 -11.37
CA PHE A 179 -17.13 -2.58 -12.81
C PHE A 179 -17.29 -1.26 -13.58
N TYR A 180 -16.57 -1.07 -14.66
CA TYR A 180 -16.73 0.09 -15.54
C TYR A 180 -17.29 -0.35 -16.89
N ASP A 181 -18.26 0.37 -17.45
CA ASP A 181 -18.75 0.06 -18.80
C ASP A 181 -17.83 0.62 -19.91
N GLN A 182 -18.14 0.31 -21.17
CA GLN A 182 -17.39 0.80 -22.35
C GLN A 182 -17.33 2.34 -22.48
N LYS A 183 -18.19 3.07 -21.76
CA LYS A 183 -18.20 4.54 -21.70
C LYS A 183 -17.45 5.05 -20.46
N CYS A 184 -16.68 4.19 -19.79
CA CYS A 184 -15.91 4.47 -18.57
C CYS A 184 -16.79 4.91 -17.39
N ARG A 185 -18.07 4.51 -17.36
CA ARG A 185 -18.95 4.83 -16.24
C ARG A 185 -18.88 3.70 -15.22
N GLY A 186 -18.57 4.07 -13.98
CA GLY A 186 -18.62 3.14 -12.85
C GLY A 186 -20.04 2.59 -12.69
N ILE A 187 -20.16 1.28 -12.75
CA ILE A 187 -21.36 0.54 -12.37
C ILE A 187 -21.33 0.44 -10.84
N ARG A 188 -22.52 0.40 -10.22
CA ARG A 188 -22.70 0.37 -8.77
C ARG A 188 -21.66 -0.55 -8.09
N PRO A 189 -20.84 -0.02 -7.17
CA PRO A 189 -19.87 -0.81 -6.43
C PRO A 189 -20.52 -2.00 -5.75
N GLN A 190 -19.91 -3.17 -5.89
CA GLN A 190 -20.27 -4.40 -5.18
C GLN A 190 -19.36 -4.52 -3.96
N ARG A 191 -19.95 -4.68 -2.76
CA ARG A 191 -19.15 -5.02 -1.58
C ARG A 191 -18.60 -6.43 -1.76
N ILE A 192 -17.32 -6.60 -1.50
CA ILE A 192 -16.67 -7.91 -1.49
C ILE A 192 -16.31 -8.28 -0.05
N LEU A 193 -16.57 -9.52 0.30
CA LEU A 193 -16.15 -10.10 1.58
C LEU A 193 -15.76 -11.55 1.34
N ILE A 194 -14.48 -11.86 1.52
CA ILE A 194 -13.92 -13.17 1.17
C ILE A 194 -13.20 -13.70 2.39
N LYS A 195 -13.64 -14.87 2.87
CA LYS A 195 -13.03 -15.52 4.03
C LYS A 195 -11.58 -15.95 3.73
N PRO A 196 -10.74 -16.11 4.77
CA PRO A 196 -9.42 -16.73 4.63
C PRO A 196 -9.47 -18.03 3.83
N GLY A 197 -8.49 -18.23 2.94
CA GLY A 197 -8.36 -19.42 2.09
C GLY A 197 -9.46 -19.60 1.03
N CYS A 198 -10.41 -18.66 0.92
CA CYS A 198 -11.54 -18.79 0.01
C CYS A 198 -11.34 -17.96 -1.27
N THR A 199 -12.07 -18.36 -2.32
CA THR A 199 -12.19 -17.59 -3.55
C THR A 199 -13.65 -17.26 -3.77
N ALA A 200 -13.95 -16.01 -4.13
CA ALA A 200 -15.30 -15.58 -4.49
C ALA A 200 -15.33 -15.12 -5.95
N ASP A 201 -16.45 -15.40 -6.61
CA ASP A 201 -16.70 -15.07 -8.00
C ASP A 201 -17.78 -13.97 -8.13
N TYR A 202 -17.46 -12.92 -8.86
CA TYR A 202 -18.34 -11.77 -9.05
C TYR A 202 -18.73 -11.66 -10.51
N ALA A 203 -20.00 -11.93 -10.79
CA ALA A 203 -20.51 -11.84 -12.15
C ALA A 203 -20.51 -10.40 -12.66
N PHE A 204 -20.00 -10.23 -13.88
CA PHE A 204 -20.16 -8.99 -14.62
C PHE A 204 -21.66 -8.72 -14.85
N PRO A 205 -22.07 -7.45 -14.81
CA PRO A 205 -23.42 -7.06 -15.21
C PRO A 205 -23.73 -7.55 -16.64
N LYS A 206 -24.90 -8.19 -16.81
CA LYS A 206 -25.31 -8.77 -18.11
C LYS A 206 -25.18 -7.75 -19.25
N GLY A 207 -24.56 -8.17 -20.36
CA GLY A 207 -24.54 -7.41 -21.60
C GLY A 207 -23.56 -6.23 -21.66
N ARG A 208 -22.52 -6.18 -20.80
CA ARG A 208 -21.51 -5.11 -20.83
C ARG A 208 -20.09 -5.65 -20.69
N TYR A 209 -19.17 -5.07 -21.46
CA TYR A 209 -17.73 -5.27 -21.34
C TYR A 209 -17.14 -4.24 -20.37
N GLY A 210 -16.14 -4.61 -19.58
CA GLY A 210 -15.61 -3.70 -18.56
C GLY A 210 -14.33 -4.11 -17.84
N TYR A 211 -13.69 -3.14 -17.20
CA TYR A 211 -12.61 -3.32 -16.21
C TYR A 211 -13.23 -3.43 -14.81
N GLY A 212 -12.72 -4.35 -13.99
CA GLY A 212 -13.07 -4.46 -12.58
C GLY A 212 -11.96 -3.86 -11.73
N ARG A 213 -12.23 -2.76 -11.02
CA ARG A 213 -11.32 -2.24 -10.00
C ARG A 213 -11.68 -2.87 -8.66
N VAL A 214 -10.71 -3.50 -8.02
CA VAL A 214 -10.87 -4.05 -6.68
C VAL A 214 -10.09 -3.19 -5.69
N GLN A 215 -10.79 -2.62 -4.72
CA GLN A 215 -10.20 -1.92 -3.58
C GLN A 215 -10.37 -2.79 -2.34
N VAL A 216 -9.29 -3.07 -1.62
CA VAL A 216 -9.26 -3.98 -0.47
C VAL A 216 -8.71 -3.29 0.77
N SER A 217 -9.07 -3.82 1.95
CA SER A 217 -8.64 -3.32 3.25
C SER A 217 -7.16 -3.56 3.57
N ASP A 218 -6.55 -4.60 2.98
CA ASP A 218 -5.19 -5.08 3.30
C ASP A 218 -4.32 -5.26 2.04
N GLN A 219 -3.01 -5.51 2.20
CA GLN A 219 -2.14 -5.93 1.10
C GLN A 219 -2.70 -7.20 0.45
N ALA A 220 -3.18 -7.08 -0.79
CA ALA A 220 -3.61 -8.22 -1.59
C ALA A 220 -2.87 -8.20 -2.93
N VAL A 221 -2.39 -9.38 -3.33
CA VAL A 221 -2.04 -9.65 -4.73
C VAL A 221 -3.36 -9.92 -5.45
N ILE A 222 -3.80 -8.97 -6.27
CA ILE A 222 -5.08 -9.07 -6.98
C ILE A 222 -4.85 -9.70 -8.34
N ASN A 223 -5.40 -10.90 -8.53
CA ASN A 223 -5.54 -11.51 -9.84
C ASN A 223 -6.88 -11.05 -10.43
N VAL A 224 -6.85 -10.09 -11.36
CA VAL A 224 -8.07 -9.73 -12.11
C VAL A 224 -8.12 -10.62 -13.34
N LEU A 225 -8.93 -11.67 -13.26
CA LEU A 225 -9.20 -12.52 -14.41
C LEU A 225 -10.46 -12.03 -15.13
N HIS A 226 -10.33 -11.74 -16.43
CA HIS A 226 -11.45 -11.45 -17.31
C HIS A 226 -11.84 -12.72 -18.07
N PHE A 227 -13.05 -13.21 -17.84
CA PHE A 227 -13.61 -14.34 -18.59
C PHE A 227 -14.81 -13.90 -19.41
N THR A 228 -14.75 -14.22 -20.70
CA THR A 228 -15.90 -14.16 -21.60
C THR A 228 -16.57 -15.53 -21.62
N ALA A 229 -17.89 -15.61 -21.47
CA ALA A 229 -18.62 -16.82 -21.85
C ALA A 229 -18.66 -16.95 -23.39
N SER A 230 -17.59 -17.49 -23.98
CA SER A 230 -17.50 -17.83 -25.41
C SER A 230 -16.45 -18.92 -25.64
N SER A 231 -16.64 -19.72 -26.70
CA SER A 231 -16.18 -21.10 -26.80
C SER A 231 -14.91 -21.27 -27.65
N LYS A 232 -13.74 -21.28 -27.01
CA LYS A 232 -12.42 -21.77 -27.49
C LYS A 232 -11.36 -20.67 -27.66
N GLY A 233 -10.94 -20.08 -26.54
CA GLY A 233 -9.70 -19.32 -26.44
C GLY A 233 -9.18 -19.39 -25.00
N VAL A 234 -7.86 -19.52 -24.85
CA VAL A 234 -7.16 -19.41 -23.56
C VAL A 234 -7.14 -17.92 -23.19
N ALA A 235 -7.62 -17.58 -21.99
CA ALA A 235 -7.53 -16.23 -21.45
C ALA A 235 -6.23 -16.08 -20.66
N ALA A 236 -5.47 -15.02 -20.94
CA ALA A 236 -4.29 -14.65 -20.16
C ALA A 236 -4.71 -14.05 -18.80
N ALA A 237 -3.97 -14.43 -17.76
CA ALA A 237 -4.01 -13.83 -16.43
C ALA A 237 -2.84 -12.85 -16.31
N GLU A 238 -3.06 -11.66 -15.76
CA GLU A 238 -1.95 -10.81 -15.34
C GLU A 238 -2.10 -10.43 -13.85
N LEU A 239 -0.97 -10.47 -13.17
CA LEU A 239 -0.80 -10.09 -11.77
C LEU A 239 -0.85 -8.55 -11.70
N VAL A 240 -1.89 -7.97 -11.10
CA VAL A 240 -1.89 -6.53 -10.83
C VAL A 240 -1.16 -6.31 -9.50
N GLY A 241 0.14 -6.05 -9.57
CA GLY A 241 1.00 -5.87 -8.39
C GLY A 241 0.57 -4.72 -7.48
N GLU A 242 0.76 -4.93 -6.16
CA GLU A 242 0.93 -4.05 -4.97
C GLU A 242 0.26 -2.65 -4.86
N SER A 243 -0.50 -2.17 -5.84
CA SER A 243 -0.79 -0.74 -6.03
C SER A 243 -2.17 -0.27 -5.56
N ASN A 244 -2.96 -1.12 -4.88
CA ASN A 244 -4.27 -0.73 -4.33
C ASN A 244 -4.21 -0.38 -2.84
N ARG A 245 -3.32 0.56 -2.44
CA ARG A 245 -3.39 1.16 -1.11
C ARG A 245 -4.68 1.98 -1.00
N LEU A 246 -5.49 1.74 0.04
CA LEU A 246 -6.44 2.75 0.51
C LEU A 246 -5.61 3.98 0.87
N ALA A 247 -5.84 5.08 0.15
CA ALA A 247 -5.53 6.39 0.69
C ALA A 247 -6.25 6.49 2.04
N MET A 248 -5.60 7.11 3.03
CA MET A 248 -6.31 7.59 4.22
C MET A 248 -7.62 8.24 3.77
N PRO A 249 -8.72 8.13 4.52
CA PRO A 249 -9.83 9.05 4.30
C PRO A 249 -9.25 10.47 4.23
N PRO A 250 -9.82 11.35 3.38
CA PRO A 250 -9.34 12.72 3.26
C PRO A 250 -9.10 13.30 4.66
N THR A 251 -7.98 14.01 4.76
CA THR A 251 -7.23 14.51 5.93
C THR A 251 -8.01 15.38 6.91
N ASP A 252 -9.33 15.29 6.93
CA ASP A 252 -10.15 15.93 7.93
C ASP A 252 -10.27 14.96 9.10
N PRO A 253 -9.70 15.28 10.27
CA PRO A 253 -9.97 14.51 11.45
C PRO A 253 -11.49 14.40 11.62
N LYS A 254 -11.99 13.19 11.88
CA LYS A 254 -13.42 12.99 12.14
C LYS A 254 -13.72 13.61 13.51
N PRO A 255 -14.33 14.81 13.59
CA PRO A 255 -14.50 15.48 14.86
C PRO A 255 -15.35 14.61 15.79
N GLY A 256 -15.00 14.57 17.08
CA GLY A 256 -15.78 13.87 18.11
C GLY A 256 -15.41 12.41 18.36
N LYS A 257 -14.28 11.92 17.82
CA LYS A 257 -13.66 10.66 18.27
C LYS A 257 -13.05 10.82 19.66
N LYS A 258 -13.18 9.79 20.49
CA LYS A 258 -12.81 9.83 21.91
C LYS A 258 -11.56 8.98 22.18
N ILE A 259 -10.54 9.61 22.74
CA ILE A 259 -9.28 8.99 23.15
C ILE A 259 -9.26 8.97 24.68
N LEU A 260 -8.91 7.81 25.25
CA LEU A 260 -8.75 7.62 26.68
C LEU A 260 -7.29 7.32 26.98
N LEU A 261 -6.65 8.18 27.77
CA LEU A 261 -5.31 7.95 28.31
C LEU A 261 -5.44 7.20 29.63
N ASP A 262 -4.63 6.17 29.81
CA ASP A 262 -4.60 5.42 31.05
C ASP A 262 -3.82 6.17 32.12
N ASP A 263 -4.42 6.38 33.30
CA ASP A 263 -3.76 6.87 34.51
C ASP A 263 -3.92 5.89 35.69
N THR A 264 -4.49 4.70 35.45
CA THR A 264 -4.84 3.74 36.52
C THR A 264 -3.63 2.99 37.07
N HIS A 265 -2.56 2.87 36.27
CA HIS A 265 -1.33 2.16 36.63
C HIS A 265 -0.12 3.10 36.78
N GLY A 266 -0.35 4.37 37.15
CA GLY A 266 0.72 5.35 37.32
C GLY A 266 1.48 5.66 36.03
N CYS A 267 0.78 5.62 34.89
CA CYS A 267 1.32 5.95 33.57
C CYS A 267 1.83 7.41 33.51
N ARG A 268 2.72 7.70 32.56
CA ARG A 268 3.35 9.04 32.43
C ARG A 268 2.34 10.20 32.40
N PRO A 269 1.30 10.16 31.54
CA PRO A 269 0.41 11.30 31.38
C PRO A 269 -0.19 11.75 32.72
N GLY A 270 -0.63 10.82 33.57
CA GLY A 270 -1.17 11.12 34.89
C GLY A 270 -0.14 11.43 35.98
N VAL A 271 1.06 10.85 35.93
CA VAL A 271 2.05 11.02 37.02
C VAL A 271 2.88 12.29 36.87
N THR A 272 3.26 12.65 35.63
CA THR A 272 4.18 13.77 35.39
C THR A 272 3.51 14.96 34.69
N GLY A 273 2.31 14.79 34.13
CA GLY A 273 1.64 15.84 33.34
C GLY A 273 2.37 16.22 32.04
N ASP A 274 3.37 15.43 31.66
CA ASP A 274 4.36 15.75 30.62
C ASP A 274 3.84 15.49 29.20
N TRP A 275 2.54 15.25 29.01
CA TRP A 275 1.90 14.98 27.72
C TRP A 275 0.81 16.00 27.37
N THR A 276 0.73 17.10 28.13
CA THR A 276 -0.33 18.11 28.00
C THR A 276 -0.36 18.73 26.59
N GLU A 277 0.80 18.94 25.97
CA GLU A 277 0.89 19.46 24.61
C GLU A 277 0.45 18.44 23.55
N TYR A 278 0.68 17.14 23.78
CA TYR A 278 0.15 16.10 22.90
C TYR A 278 -1.36 16.03 22.97
N GLU A 279 -1.93 16.11 24.17
CA GLU A 279 -3.37 16.20 24.37
C GLU A 279 -3.95 17.43 23.65
N ALA A 280 -3.30 18.60 23.81
CA ALA A 280 -3.70 19.82 23.12
C ALA A 280 -3.62 19.68 21.58
N ALA A 281 -2.62 18.95 21.06
CA ALA A 281 -2.49 18.66 19.64
C ALA A 281 -3.62 17.75 19.14
N LEU A 282 -3.99 16.71 19.91
CA LEU A 282 -5.12 15.83 19.60
C LEU A 282 -6.47 16.58 19.65
N VAL A 283 -6.65 17.46 20.64
CA VAL A 283 -7.84 18.32 20.75
C VAL A 283 -7.92 19.31 19.59
N SER A 284 -6.78 19.90 19.20
CA SER A 284 -6.69 20.79 18.03
C SER A 284 -6.99 20.05 16.72
N ALA A 285 -6.68 18.74 16.68
CA ALA A 285 -7.11 17.83 15.63
C ALA A 285 -8.56 17.35 15.80
N GLY A 286 -9.39 17.94 16.66
CA GLY A 286 -10.83 17.65 16.76
C GLY A 286 -11.21 16.39 17.55
N TYR A 287 -10.27 15.80 18.28
CA TYR A 287 -10.54 14.68 19.18
C TYR A 287 -10.93 15.15 20.58
N THR A 288 -11.63 14.30 21.33
CA THR A 288 -11.82 14.48 22.77
C THR A 288 -10.86 13.56 23.50
N VAL A 289 -10.02 14.12 24.37
CA VAL A 289 -9.10 13.36 25.21
C VAL A 289 -9.64 13.34 26.64
N ALA A 290 -9.57 12.17 27.27
CA ALA A 290 -9.94 11.97 28.67
C ALA A 290 -8.90 11.09 29.37
N HIS A 291 -8.81 11.21 30.69
CA HIS A 291 -7.96 10.37 31.52
C HIS A 291 -8.80 9.33 32.25
N TYR A 292 -8.29 8.12 32.34
CA TYR A 292 -8.92 7.04 33.07
C TYR A 292 -8.23 6.87 34.43
N THR A 293 -8.94 7.23 35.50
CA THR A 293 -8.39 7.27 36.87
C THR A 293 -9.10 6.28 37.83
N ALA A 294 -9.91 5.37 37.28
CA ALA A 294 -10.60 4.37 38.09
C ALA A 294 -9.62 3.32 38.66
N PRO A 295 -10.00 2.56 39.70
CA PRO A 295 -9.09 1.55 40.29
C PRO A 295 -8.72 0.39 39.37
N SER A 296 -9.47 0.15 38.29
CA SER A 296 -9.19 -0.92 37.34
C SER A 296 -9.73 -0.65 35.94
N VAL A 297 -9.02 -1.15 34.94
CA VAL A 297 -9.42 -1.09 33.53
C VAL A 297 -10.53 -2.12 33.23
N THR A 298 -11.70 -1.63 32.86
CA THR A 298 -12.86 -2.47 32.53
C THR A 298 -13.33 -2.25 31.10
N LEU A 299 -13.82 -3.32 30.46
CA LEU A 299 -14.35 -3.23 29.09
C LEU A 299 -15.51 -2.23 28.99
N ALA A 300 -16.35 -2.13 30.03
CA ALA A 300 -17.48 -1.21 30.07
C ALA A 300 -17.04 0.26 30.03
N ALA A 301 -15.89 0.59 30.63
CA ALA A 301 -15.30 1.92 30.54
C ALA A 301 -14.66 2.15 29.15
N LEU A 302 -13.87 1.19 28.66
CA LEU A 302 -13.17 1.32 27.37
C LEU A 302 -14.13 1.51 26.19
N LYS A 303 -15.27 0.80 26.17
CA LYS A 303 -16.29 0.88 25.10
C LYS A 303 -16.92 2.27 24.88
N LYS A 304 -16.76 3.19 25.84
CA LYS A 304 -17.22 4.58 25.71
C LYS A 304 -16.28 5.44 24.85
N HIS A 305 -15.12 4.89 24.48
CA HIS A 305 -14.06 5.55 23.75
C HIS A 305 -13.74 4.78 22.48
N ASP A 306 -13.04 5.43 21.55
CA ASP A 306 -12.62 4.84 20.29
C ASP A 306 -11.16 4.36 20.34
N MET A 307 -10.33 4.97 21.18
CA MET A 307 -8.94 4.62 21.38
C MET A 307 -8.58 4.63 22.87
N PHE A 308 -7.70 3.70 23.27
CA PHE A 308 -7.09 3.63 24.59
C PHE A 308 -5.56 3.71 24.43
N ALA A 309 -4.88 4.51 25.26
CA ALA A 309 -3.44 4.67 25.23
C ALA A 309 -2.82 4.31 26.58
N ILE A 310 -1.83 3.43 26.54
CA ILE A 310 -1.02 3.01 27.69
C ILE A 310 0.39 3.56 27.46
N VAL A 311 0.88 4.38 28.38
CA VAL A 311 2.15 5.09 28.25
C VAL A 311 2.97 4.86 29.51
N ILE A 312 3.96 3.98 29.42
CA ILE A 312 4.87 3.58 30.51
C ILE A 312 4.16 3.32 31.85
N ALA A 313 3.30 2.30 31.87
CA ALA A 313 2.63 1.87 33.09
C ALA A 313 3.63 1.46 34.18
N ARG A 314 3.43 1.93 35.41
CA ARG A 314 4.32 1.69 36.56
C ARG A 314 3.90 0.51 37.44
N SER A 315 2.71 -0.03 37.23
CA SER A 315 2.22 -1.23 37.92
C SER A 315 1.58 -2.20 36.95
N SER A 316 1.77 -3.51 37.18
CA SER A 316 1.24 -4.56 36.30
C SER A 316 -0.29 -4.58 36.28
N TYR A 317 -0.84 -4.83 35.10
CA TYR A 317 -2.27 -5.07 34.89
C TYR A 317 -2.63 -6.49 35.33
N THR A 318 -3.78 -6.64 35.97
CA THR A 318 -4.38 -7.92 36.29
C THR A 318 -4.78 -8.69 35.02
N THR A 319 -5.00 -10.00 35.14
CA THR A 319 -5.51 -10.82 34.03
C THR A 319 -6.86 -10.32 33.50
N ALA A 320 -7.73 -9.83 34.39
CA ALA A 320 -9.04 -9.29 34.01
C ALA A 320 -8.91 -8.01 33.18
N GLU A 321 -7.98 -7.12 33.53
CA GLU A 321 -7.70 -5.89 32.80
C GLU A 321 -7.08 -6.17 31.44
N LYS A 322 -6.07 -7.06 31.37
CA LYS A 322 -5.48 -7.53 30.10
C LYS A 322 -6.55 -8.06 29.15
N LYS A 323 -7.48 -8.87 29.68
CA LYS A 323 -8.62 -9.38 28.92
C LYS A 323 -9.56 -8.25 28.47
N ALA A 324 -9.87 -7.29 29.33
CA ALA A 324 -10.72 -6.15 28.99
C ALA A 324 -10.14 -5.30 27.86
N ILE A 325 -8.83 -5.04 27.90
CA ILE A 325 -8.09 -4.31 26.85
C ILE A 325 -8.13 -5.10 25.54
N SER A 326 -7.84 -6.40 25.57
CA SER A 326 -7.89 -7.26 24.39
C SER A 326 -9.30 -7.36 23.79
N ASP A 327 -10.33 -7.54 24.62
CA ASP A 327 -11.73 -7.56 24.19
C ASP A 327 -12.13 -6.22 23.53
N PHE A 328 -11.64 -5.09 24.04
CA PHE A 328 -11.88 -3.75 23.48
C PHE A 328 -11.29 -3.63 22.08
N VAL A 329 -10.01 -3.99 21.89
CA VAL A 329 -9.38 -3.98 20.56
C VAL A 329 -10.07 -4.95 19.62
N ASN A 330 -10.36 -6.17 20.08
CA ASN A 330 -11.04 -7.18 19.28
C ASN A 330 -12.42 -6.69 18.75
N GLN A 331 -13.08 -5.80 19.51
CA GLN A 331 -14.38 -5.19 19.18
C GLN A 331 -14.26 -3.88 18.37
N GLY A 332 -13.07 -3.51 17.89
CA GLY A 332 -12.86 -2.36 17.02
C GLY A 332 -12.31 -1.11 17.69
N GLY A 333 -11.83 -1.23 18.94
CA GLY A 333 -11.06 -0.17 19.60
C GLY A 333 -9.64 -0.07 19.04
N GLY A 334 -9.08 1.14 19.06
CA GLY A 334 -7.65 1.38 18.81
C GLY A 334 -6.85 1.31 20.11
N LEU A 335 -5.68 0.67 20.08
CA LEU A 335 -4.76 0.62 21.22
C LEU A 335 -3.39 1.20 20.85
N LEU A 336 -2.95 2.19 21.60
CA LEU A 336 -1.59 2.72 21.55
C LEU A 336 -0.82 2.22 22.78
N ILE A 337 0.33 1.60 22.55
CA ILE A 337 1.24 1.14 23.62
C ILE A 337 2.56 1.89 23.43
N VAL A 338 2.93 2.72 24.41
CA VAL A 338 4.16 3.49 24.37
C VAL A 338 5.08 3.05 25.49
N GLN A 339 6.27 2.63 25.10
CA GLN A 339 7.30 2.10 25.97
C GLN A 339 8.42 3.12 26.17
N ASP A 340 9.39 2.75 27.01
CA ASP A 340 10.63 3.50 27.26
C ASP A 340 11.85 2.60 27.03
N PHE A 341 13.04 3.20 27.04
CA PHE A 341 14.30 2.47 26.91
C PHE A 341 14.53 1.40 27.99
N GLY A 342 15.34 0.41 27.62
CA GLY A 342 16.05 -0.47 28.55
C GLY A 342 15.16 -1.26 29.51
N ASN A 343 15.76 -1.66 30.64
CA ASN A 343 15.08 -2.44 31.68
C ASN A 343 14.66 -1.58 32.87
N ALA A 344 14.19 -0.36 32.60
CA ALA A 344 13.72 0.49 33.67
C ALA A 344 12.56 -0.20 34.42
N PRO A 345 12.43 -0.03 35.75
CA PRO A 345 11.37 -0.68 36.52
C PRO A 345 9.95 -0.37 35.99
N TRP A 346 9.76 0.78 35.36
CA TRP A 346 8.51 1.20 34.73
C TRP A 346 8.27 0.63 33.32
N SER A 347 9.25 -0.06 32.72
CA SER A 347 9.08 -0.69 31.40
C SER A 347 8.39 -2.06 31.52
N VAL A 348 8.55 -2.78 32.65
CA VAL A 348 8.02 -4.15 32.82
C VAL A 348 6.49 -4.23 32.66
N PRO A 349 5.67 -3.38 33.31
CA PRO A 349 4.23 -3.48 33.18
C PRO A 349 3.70 -3.23 31.77
N THR A 350 4.28 -2.25 31.06
CA THR A 350 3.95 -1.97 29.66
C THR A 350 4.36 -3.14 28.75
N ARG A 351 5.54 -3.72 29.00
CA ARG A 351 6.04 -4.92 28.30
C ARG A 351 5.10 -6.10 28.47
N GLU A 352 4.49 -6.29 29.64
CA GLU A 352 3.49 -7.33 29.87
C GLU A 352 2.26 -7.17 28.97
N ILE A 353 1.79 -5.93 28.75
CA ILE A 353 0.68 -5.67 27.81
C ILE A 353 1.13 -5.93 26.37
N LEU A 354 2.32 -5.46 25.98
CA LEU A 354 2.85 -5.71 24.65
C LEU A 354 2.97 -7.22 24.35
N ASN A 355 3.49 -7.99 25.31
CA ASN A 355 3.60 -9.45 25.27
C ASN A 355 2.24 -10.13 25.17
N TYR A 356 1.22 -9.60 25.83
CA TYR A 356 -0.15 -10.12 25.72
C TYR A 356 -0.68 -10.06 24.28
N PHE A 357 -0.19 -9.13 23.46
CA PHE A 357 -0.51 -9.02 22.04
C PHE A 357 0.56 -9.65 21.11
N GLY A 358 1.50 -10.42 21.66
CA GLY A 358 2.51 -11.15 20.90
C GLY A 358 3.62 -10.29 20.31
N ALA A 359 3.92 -9.15 20.93
CA ALA A 359 5.11 -8.34 20.67
C ALA A 359 5.89 -8.14 21.96
N ASN A 360 7.12 -7.66 21.88
CA ASN A 360 7.97 -7.38 23.03
C ASN A 360 8.80 -6.13 22.75
N ASP A 361 9.28 -5.46 23.80
CA ASP A 361 10.41 -4.55 23.64
C ASP A 361 11.70 -5.33 23.88
N ASP A 362 12.74 -4.97 23.14
CA ASP A 362 13.99 -5.70 23.13
C ASP A 362 14.89 -5.34 24.32
N ASN A 363 14.37 -4.56 25.28
CA ASN A 363 15.04 -4.22 26.54
C ASN A 363 16.43 -3.59 26.31
N ASN A 364 16.51 -2.68 25.37
CA ASN A 364 17.75 -2.07 24.91
C ASN A 364 17.61 -0.55 24.74
N PHE A 365 18.69 0.07 24.29
CA PHE A 365 18.72 1.45 23.86
C PHE A 365 19.04 1.48 22.37
N ILE A 366 18.29 2.29 21.64
CA ILE A 366 18.61 2.66 20.28
C ILE A 366 19.59 3.83 20.34
N HIS A 367 20.72 3.66 19.67
CA HIS A 367 21.70 4.71 19.44
C HIS A 367 21.94 4.87 17.94
N ASP A 368 22.23 6.09 17.51
CA ASP A 368 22.63 6.40 16.15
C ASP A 368 23.79 7.40 16.15
N PRO A 369 24.99 7.01 15.67
CA PRO A 369 26.16 7.87 15.70
C PRO A 369 26.12 8.99 14.65
N THR A 370 25.32 8.88 13.59
CA THR A 370 25.32 9.87 12.50
C THR A 370 24.02 10.63 12.37
N ASN A 371 22.90 10.11 12.87
CA ASN A 371 21.56 10.66 12.67
C ASN A 371 20.87 10.91 14.00
N ASN A 372 21.39 11.94 14.66
CA ASN A 372 20.93 12.33 15.97
C ASN A 372 20.80 13.85 16.10
N VAL A 373 20.17 14.30 17.18
CA VAL A 373 20.04 15.71 17.53
C VAL A 373 21.26 16.15 18.34
N GLY A 374 21.97 17.17 17.86
CA GLY A 374 23.01 17.85 18.63
C GLY A 374 24.25 17.00 18.98
N GLY A 375 24.46 15.86 18.32
CA GLY A 375 25.56 14.94 18.64
C GLY A 375 25.22 13.93 19.76
N GLN A 376 24.01 13.96 20.31
CA GLN A 376 23.56 13.04 21.36
C GLN A 376 23.08 11.74 20.72
N ILE A 377 23.89 10.69 20.79
CA ILE A 377 23.64 9.46 20.02
C ILE A 377 22.35 8.72 20.39
N ASP A 378 21.73 9.03 21.52
CA ASP A 378 20.44 8.55 22.00
C ASP A 378 19.23 9.39 21.52
N ASP A 379 19.47 10.60 21.00
CA ASP A 379 18.46 11.47 20.38
C ASP A 379 18.28 11.14 18.88
N VAL A 380 17.85 9.92 18.56
CA VAL A 380 17.87 9.37 17.19
C VAL A 380 16.80 9.99 16.29
N ILE A 381 17.17 10.36 15.06
CA ILE A 381 16.28 10.88 14.02
C ILE A 381 15.91 9.74 13.05
N PHE A 382 14.63 9.39 13.00
CA PHE A 382 14.08 8.50 11.98
C PHE A 382 13.52 9.30 10.79
N ASP A 383 13.92 8.95 9.57
CA ASP A 383 13.42 9.62 8.37
C ASP A 383 12.96 8.69 7.23
N TYR A 384 12.34 9.32 6.23
CA TYR A 384 11.71 8.66 5.10
C TYR A 384 12.65 7.95 4.12
N GLN A 385 13.94 8.29 4.11
CA GLN A 385 14.93 7.69 3.21
C GLN A 385 15.52 6.41 3.80
N ARG A 386 15.68 6.36 5.12
CA ARG A 386 16.46 5.32 5.79
C ARG A 386 15.62 4.37 6.65
N ASN A 387 14.63 4.90 7.35
CA ASN A 387 13.98 4.21 8.46
C ASN A 387 12.53 3.82 8.16
N PHE A 388 11.81 4.58 7.33
CA PHE A 388 10.37 4.36 7.13
C PHE A 388 10.07 3.23 6.15
N LEU A 389 9.42 2.17 6.65
CA LEU A 389 8.84 1.11 5.83
C LEU A 389 7.41 1.51 5.48
N GLY A 390 7.21 1.94 4.22
CA GLY A 390 6.05 2.76 3.83
C GLY A 390 4.69 2.28 4.37
N HIS A 391 4.10 3.10 5.26
CA HIS A 391 2.84 2.84 5.95
C HIS A 391 1.97 4.11 5.98
N GLN A 392 0.67 3.99 6.31
CA GLN A 392 -0.22 5.17 6.38
C GLN A 392 0.24 6.18 7.44
N ILE A 393 0.73 5.70 8.58
CA ILE A 393 1.27 6.55 9.67
C ILE A 393 2.48 7.37 9.19
N THR A 394 3.41 6.76 8.44
CA THR A 394 4.64 7.42 7.98
C THR A 394 4.47 8.17 6.65
N ASN A 395 3.33 8.02 5.97
CA ASN A 395 3.14 8.59 4.63
C ASN A 395 3.07 10.12 4.65
N GLY A 396 4.06 10.77 4.06
CA GLY A 396 4.16 12.22 3.98
C GLY A 396 4.90 12.87 5.15
N LEU A 397 5.30 12.08 6.16
CA LEU A 397 6.32 12.51 7.11
C LEU A 397 7.69 12.47 6.43
N LYS A 398 8.52 13.46 6.72
CA LYS A 398 9.93 13.50 6.37
C LYS A 398 10.76 12.86 7.49
N GLN A 399 10.53 13.25 8.74
CA GLN A 399 11.34 12.81 9.88
C GLN A 399 10.69 13.09 11.23
N PHE A 400 10.99 12.26 12.21
CA PHE A 400 10.72 12.53 13.63
C PHE A 400 11.92 12.04 14.43
N HIS A 401 12.07 12.49 15.68
CA HIS A 401 13.15 12.02 16.54
C HIS A 401 12.59 11.44 17.83
N VAL A 402 13.40 10.59 18.44
CA VAL A 402 13.17 9.94 19.72
C VAL A 402 14.28 10.33 20.68
N ASP A 403 14.03 10.25 21.98
CA ASP A 403 15.03 10.44 23.03
C ASP A 403 15.05 9.18 23.89
N ALA A 404 16.15 8.43 23.80
CA ALA A 404 16.33 7.15 24.48
C ALA A 404 15.19 6.17 24.17
N ALA A 405 15.10 5.72 22.92
CA ALA A 405 14.12 4.69 22.52
C ALA A 405 14.63 3.26 22.78
N THR A 406 13.70 2.31 22.89
CA THR A 406 14.00 0.86 22.73
C THR A 406 13.53 0.34 21.37
N SER A 407 14.20 -0.68 20.84
CA SER A 407 13.67 -1.44 19.71
C SER A 407 12.60 -2.43 20.14
N LEU A 408 11.77 -2.84 19.20
CA LEU A 408 10.62 -3.72 19.38
C LEU A 408 10.79 -4.99 18.55
N SER A 409 10.17 -6.06 19.02
CA SER A 409 10.02 -7.31 18.27
C SER A 409 8.55 -7.72 18.23
N GLY A 410 8.08 -8.20 17.08
CA GLY A 410 6.69 -8.64 16.90
C GLY A 410 6.62 -10.04 16.32
N GLY A 411 5.76 -10.88 16.88
CA GLY A 411 5.42 -12.19 16.30
C GLY A 411 4.49 -12.09 15.09
N GLU A 412 3.88 -13.21 14.72
CA GLU A 412 2.96 -13.27 13.56
C GLU A 412 1.84 -12.21 13.65
N GLY A 413 1.65 -11.46 12.55
CA GLY A 413 0.63 -10.44 12.41
C GLY A 413 1.08 -9.02 12.78
N TRP A 414 2.28 -8.84 13.34
CA TRP A 414 2.89 -7.53 13.49
C TRP A 414 3.60 -7.10 12.21
N THR A 415 3.58 -5.80 11.92
CA THR A 415 4.24 -5.17 10.77
C THR A 415 5.12 -4.04 11.27
N THR A 416 6.41 -4.06 10.93
CA THR A 416 7.32 -2.94 11.16
C THR A 416 7.04 -1.81 10.19
N ILE A 417 6.96 -0.58 10.69
CA ILE A 417 6.71 0.62 9.88
C ILE A 417 7.81 1.68 10.01
N VAL A 418 8.62 1.59 11.06
CA VAL A 418 9.87 2.33 11.24
C VAL A 418 10.89 1.37 11.84
N GLU A 419 12.10 1.37 11.31
CA GLU A 419 13.25 0.62 11.82
C GLU A 419 14.49 1.51 11.96
N THR A 420 15.40 1.12 12.84
CA THR A 420 16.76 1.66 12.89
C THR A 420 17.51 1.35 11.59
N ASP A 421 18.50 2.15 11.23
CA ASP A 421 19.24 1.99 9.98
C ASP A 421 20.52 1.14 10.15
N ASP A 422 21.49 1.31 9.23
CA ASP A 422 22.65 0.41 9.13
C ASP A 422 23.73 0.72 10.17
N ASP A 423 23.91 1.98 10.57
CA ASP A 423 24.90 2.42 11.56
C ASP A 423 24.31 2.67 12.95
N SER A 424 22.98 2.61 13.08
CA SER A 424 22.32 2.50 14.38
C SER A 424 22.75 1.24 15.18
N VAL A 425 22.66 1.32 16.50
CA VAL A 425 22.82 0.21 17.44
C VAL A 425 21.55 0.07 18.29
N PRO A 426 20.80 -1.04 18.20
CA PRO A 426 20.98 -2.13 17.25
C PRO A 426 20.59 -1.73 15.82
N SER A 427 21.28 -2.26 14.81
CA SER A 427 20.97 -1.96 13.39
C SER A 427 19.77 -2.76 12.89
N ARG A 428 19.00 -2.15 11.97
CA ARG A 428 17.84 -2.78 11.30
C ARG A 428 16.85 -3.44 12.25
N ARG A 429 16.53 -2.77 13.36
CA ARG A 429 15.55 -3.23 14.34
C ARG A 429 14.28 -2.38 14.31
N PRO A 430 13.10 -2.99 14.48
CA PRO A 430 11.85 -2.23 14.55
C PRO A 430 11.88 -1.20 15.67
N ALA A 431 11.48 0.03 15.39
CA ALA A 431 11.24 1.08 16.39
C ALA A 431 9.74 1.38 16.54
N VAL A 432 8.97 1.18 15.46
CA VAL A 432 7.51 1.31 15.46
C VAL A 432 6.90 0.10 14.75
N ILE A 433 5.99 -0.59 15.43
CA ILE A 433 5.27 -1.75 14.90
C ILE A 433 3.76 -1.55 15.01
N VAL A 434 3.02 -2.14 14.09
CA VAL A 434 1.56 -2.07 14.05
C VAL A 434 0.94 -3.44 13.79
N ARG A 435 -0.31 -3.63 14.20
CA ARG A 435 -1.06 -4.87 13.99
C ARG A 435 -2.56 -4.61 13.91
N SER A 436 -3.24 -5.34 13.01
CA SER A 436 -4.70 -5.52 13.09
C SER A 436 -5.02 -6.64 14.09
N PHE A 437 -5.96 -6.41 15.01
CA PHE A 437 -6.34 -7.39 16.03
C PHE A 437 -7.86 -7.43 16.19
N GLY A 438 -8.47 -8.54 15.78
CA GLY A 438 -9.93 -8.63 15.66
C GLY A 438 -10.45 -7.60 14.67
N SER A 439 -11.35 -6.73 15.13
CA SER A 439 -11.89 -5.62 14.33
C SER A 439 -11.16 -4.29 14.57
N GLY A 440 -10.18 -4.26 15.47
CA GLY A 440 -9.44 -3.08 15.88
C GLY A 440 -7.98 -3.11 15.44
N ARG A 441 -7.20 -2.18 16.00
CA ARG A 441 -5.81 -1.92 15.60
C ARG A 441 -4.94 -1.60 16.81
N ILE A 442 -3.67 -1.95 16.70
CA ILE A 442 -2.66 -1.73 17.73
C ILE A 442 -1.44 -1.07 17.09
N ALA A 443 -0.91 -0.04 17.73
CA ALA A 443 0.38 0.56 17.41
C ALA A 443 1.24 0.53 18.68
N ALA A 444 2.49 0.09 18.53
CA ALA A 444 3.47 0.08 19.61
C ALA A 444 4.70 0.89 19.20
N PHE A 445 5.22 1.65 20.16
CA PHE A 445 6.32 2.58 19.96
C PHE A 445 7.26 2.58 21.16
N GLY A 446 8.57 2.58 20.89
CA GLY A 446 9.61 2.37 21.90
C GLY A 446 10.06 3.62 22.66
N ASP A 447 9.44 4.79 22.47
CA ASP A 447 9.84 6.02 23.15
C ASP A 447 8.63 6.83 23.64
N SER A 448 8.63 7.15 24.93
CA SER A 448 7.62 7.97 25.59
C SER A 448 7.95 9.46 25.61
N ASN A 449 9.22 9.83 25.40
CA ASN A 449 9.71 11.20 25.37
C ASN A 449 9.32 11.91 24.07
N THR A 450 9.23 11.21 22.93
CA THR A 450 8.86 11.79 21.62
C THR A 450 7.67 12.76 21.67
N TRP A 451 6.65 12.44 22.47
CA TRP A 451 5.44 13.26 22.64
C TRP A 451 5.33 13.97 23.99
N ALA A 452 6.42 13.96 24.75
CA ALA A 452 6.54 14.77 25.95
C ALA A 452 6.53 16.27 25.59
N ASP A 453 6.08 17.13 26.50
CA ASP A 453 5.88 18.56 26.27
C ASP A 453 7.17 19.25 25.77
N HIS A 454 8.32 18.78 26.24
CA HIS A 454 9.62 19.34 25.86
C HIS A 454 10.15 18.86 24.49
N LEU A 455 9.61 17.79 23.90
CA LEU A 455 10.06 17.25 22.60
C LEU A 455 9.01 17.22 21.50
N ILE A 456 7.71 17.36 21.81
CA ILE A 456 6.64 17.23 20.81
C ILE A 456 6.76 18.22 19.64
N ASN A 457 7.31 19.41 19.90
CA ASN A 457 7.50 20.46 18.89
C ASN A 457 8.78 20.30 18.06
N ASN A 458 9.62 19.31 18.38
CA ASN A 458 10.81 19.03 17.60
C ASN A 458 10.43 18.22 16.35
N LEU A 459 11.05 18.59 15.22
CA LEU A 459 10.85 17.96 13.91
C LEU A 459 9.35 17.78 13.59
N GLU A 460 8.90 16.56 13.29
CA GLU A 460 7.50 16.24 13.04
C GLU A 460 6.89 15.31 14.10
N ASN A 461 7.43 15.28 15.32
CA ASN A 461 6.95 14.43 16.42
C ASN A 461 5.44 14.59 16.66
N LYS A 462 4.94 15.83 16.70
CA LYS A 462 3.50 16.15 16.77
C LYS A 462 2.68 15.50 15.66
N HIS A 463 3.13 15.62 14.41
CA HIS A 463 2.41 15.06 13.26
C HIS A 463 2.44 13.53 13.27
N PHE A 464 3.54 12.93 13.70
CA PHE A 464 3.65 11.49 13.89
C PHE A 464 2.63 10.98 14.92
N GLY A 465 2.50 11.65 16.07
CA GLY A 465 1.53 11.29 17.10
C GLY A 465 0.08 11.38 16.63
N ILE A 466 -0.30 12.49 15.99
CA ILE A 466 -1.65 12.65 15.43
C ILE A 466 -1.96 11.53 14.43
N ARG A 467 -1.01 11.17 13.56
CA ARG A 467 -1.19 10.09 12.56
C ARG A 467 -1.31 8.70 13.18
N CYS A 468 -0.60 8.44 14.28
CA CYS A 468 -0.80 7.23 15.07
C CYS A 468 -2.24 7.15 15.58
N ALA A 469 -2.75 8.23 16.18
CA ALA A 469 -4.14 8.30 16.65
C ALA A 469 -5.15 8.14 15.50
N GLU A 470 -4.96 8.85 14.38
CA GLU A 470 -5.81 8.73 13.18
C GLU A 470 -5.93 7.29 12.67
N TRP A 471 -4.79 6.60 12.58
CA TRP A 471 -4.74 5.22 12.10
C TRP A 471 -5.43 4.24 13.04
N LEU A 472 -5.30 4.45 14.35
CA LEU A 472 -5.95 3.66 15.41
C LEU A 472 -7.46 3.89 15.50
N LEU A 473 -7.92 5.12 15.22
CA LEU A 473 -9.34 5.49 15.23
C LEU A 473 -10.11 4.99 13.99
N PHE A 474 -9.40 4.47 12.99
CA PHE A 474 -10.02 3.87 11.82
C PHE A 474 -10.55 2.47 12.13
N ARG A 475 -11.87 2.30 12.02
CA ARG A 475 -12.53 0.99 12.14
C ARG A 475 -12.58 0.30 10.79
N ILE A 476 -12.23 -0.99 10.77
CA ILE A 476 -12.25 -1.87 9.60
C ILE A 476 -13.69 -2.30 9.27
#